data_AF-A0A6J3C938-F1
#
_entry.id   AF-A0A6J3C938-F1
#
_cell.length_a   1.000
_cell.length_b   1.000
_cell.length_c   1.000
_cell.angle_alpha   90.00
_cell.angle_beta   90.00
_cell.angle_gamma   90.00
#
_symmetry.space_group_name_H-M   'P 1'
#
loop_
_entity.id
_entity.type
_entity.pdbx_description
1 polymer ?
#
loop_
_entity_poly.entity_id
_entity_poly.type
_entity_poly.pdbx_seq_one_letter_code
_entity_poly.pdbx_strand_id
1 'polypeptide(L)'
;MKLYCLSSDAAKPCFVLSFKELLIMLDCGLSAHSVLNFLPLPPVPSTRLASLPNYTPPHINDPLLEGELKECCGRVFVDSIPEFCPPLDKVVDFSQLDVILISNYTCMMALPFITEDTGFKGQVYATEPTLQIGRFYLEELAEWVSAGLGAGGGGGGGGGGARRWKELLHVLPAPLALAARPRAWRRLFAPAAVARSLARVRVVGYDERVDVYGALSATAVSSGFCLGSANWVLRSAHEKVAYVSGSSTLTTHPRPINQAALRGADLLVLAALTQTPAHNPDHMLGDLCVHATLTLRGGGCVLCPVYPSGVLYDLLECLSAHLDGAGLAHVPLYVVSPVADSSLAYSNILAEWVSIGKQARVYLPEEPFPHAALVRSGRLKHARNLHDDAFSADFRQPCVVFCGHPSLRFGAAVHLVELWANNPAHAIIFTGETRSGFAAYLSIYEHTADAMLEAFEVSGM
;
A
#
# COMPACT_ATOMS: atom_id res chain seq x y z
N MET A 1 -5.02 1.84 32.65
CA MET A 1 -4.94 1.38 31.25
C MET A 1 -3.59 0.71 31.00
N LYS A 2 -3.52 -0.24 30.06
CA LYS A 2 -2.25 -0.80 29.55
C LYS A 2 -2.26 -0.74 28.03
N LEU A 3 -1.12 -0.42 27.41
CA LEU A 3 -0.97 -0.37 25.96
C LEU A 3 0.05 -1.43 25.52
N TYR A 4 -0.34 -2.28 24.57
CA TYR A 4 0.50 -3.31 23.99
C TYR A 4 0.77 -2.99 22.52
N CYS A 5 2.02 -3.10 22.07
CA CYS A 5 2.38 -2.95 20.66
C CYS A 5 2.52 -4.33 20.02
N LEU A 6 1.74 -4.59 18.97
CA LEU A 6 1.72 -5.84 18.23
C LEU A 6 2.45 -5.75 16.88
N SER A 7 2.93 -4.57 16.49
CA SER A 7 3.70 -4.37 15.27
C SER A 7 5.18 -4.19 15.58
N SER A 8 6.05 -4.73 14.72
CA SER A 8 7.48 -4.39 14.70
C SER A 8 7.81 -3.24 13.75
N ASP A 9 6.82 -2.72 13.03
CA ASP A 9 6.97 -1.68 12.03
C ASP A 9 6.27 -0.41 12.52
N ALA A 10 7.06 0.64 12.77
CA ALA A 10 6.55 1.91 13.28
C ALA A 10 5.59 2.62 12.31
N ALA A 11 5.69 2.35 11.00
CA ALA A 11 4.83 2.91 9.97
C ALA A 11 3.50 2.16 9.85
N LYS A 12 3.40 0.94 10.38
CA LYS A 12 2.20 0.09 10.33
C LYS A 12 1.73 -0.18 11.78
N PRO A 13 1.07 0.79 12.42
CA PRO A 13 0.71 0.68 13.82
C PRO A 13 -0.30 -0.43 14.06
N CYS A 14 -0.18 -1.03 15.24
CA CYS A 14 -1.04 -2.08 15.71
C CYS A 14 -0.95 -2.11 17.24
N PHE A 15 -1.85 -1.39 17.91
CA PHE A 15 -1.85 -1.28 19.36
C PHE A 15 -3.07 -1.95 19.97
N VAL A 16 -2.93 -2.49 21.19
CA VAL A 16 -4.08 -2.95 21.99
C VAL A 16 -4.10 -2.16 23.28
N LEU A 17 -5.19 -1.44 23.52
CA LEU A 17 -5.47 -0.69 24.73
C LEU A 17 -6.40 -1.50 25.62
N SER A 18 -5.94 -1.82 26.83
CA SER A 18 -6.77 -2.44 27.86
C SER A 18 -7.38 -1.38 28.78
N PHE A 19 -8.72 -1.39 28.88
CA PHE A 19 -9.49 -0.51 29.76
C PHE A 19 -10.72 -1.22 30.33
N LYS A 20 -10.83 -1.30 31.67
CA LYS A 20 -11.97 -1.92 32.37
C LYS A 20 -12.40 -3.27 31.76
N GLU A 21 -11.42 -4.17 31.63
CA GLU A 21 -11.57 -5.52 31.03
C GLU A 21 -11.79 -5.55 29.52
N LEU A 22 -12.08 -4.41 28.88
CA LEU A 22 -12.13 -4.33 27.42
C LEU A 22 -10.74 -4.31 26.80
N LEU A 23 -10.60 -5.02 25.68
CA LEU A 23 -9.43 -4.98 24.80
C LEU A 23 -9.79 -4.30 23.48
N ILE A 24 -9.28 -3.09 23.30
CA ILE A 24 -9.54 -2.26 22.13
C ILE A 24 -8.28 -2.22 21.28
N MET A 25 -8.37 -2.77 20.08
CA MET A 25 -7.32 -2.69 19.08
C MET A 25 -7.40 -1.38 18.32
N LEU A 26 -6.30 -0.64 18.28
CA LEU A 26 -6.13 0.61 17.52
C LEU A 26 -5.24 0.31 16.32
N ASP A 27 -5.84 0.34 15.13
CA ASP A 27 -5.26 -0.06 13.85
C ASP A 27 -4.78 -1.52 13.79
N CYS A 28 -4.75 -2.06 12.56
CA CYS A 28 -4.18 -3.35 12.21
C CYS A 28 -3.40 -3.23 10.89
N GLY A 29 -2.31 -2.47 10.92
CA GLY A 29 -1.41 -2.33 9.78
C GLY A 29 -0.71 -3.65 9.43
N LEU A 30 -0.47 -3.87 8.13
CA LEU A 30 0.32 -5.00 7.63
C LEU A 30 1.68 -4.50 7.14
N SER A 31 2.77 -5.07 7.65
CA SER A 31 4.10 -4.77 7.13
C SER A 31 4.39 -5.58 5.88
N ALA A 32 4.76 -4.89 4.81
CA ALA A 32 5.12 -5.48 3.52
C ALA A 32 6.63 -5.61 3.30
N HIS A 33 7.47 -5.26 4.28
CA HIS A 33 8.94 -5.35 4.16
C HIS A 33 9.42 -6.77 3.83
N SER A 34 8.73 -7.80 4.34
CA SER A 34 9.09 -9.20 4.08
C SER A 34 9.01 -9.57 2.61
N VAL A 35 8.11 -8.95 1.84
CA VAL A 35 7.89 -9.18 0.40
C VAL A 35 9.16 -8.90 -0.41
N LEU A 36 10.01 -7.97 0.05
CA LEU A 36 11.24 -7.59 -0.64
C LEU A 36 12.26 -8.73 -0.77
N ASN A 37 12.17 -9.72 0.12
CA ASN A 37 13.05 -10.89 0.13
C ASN A 37 12.64 -11.96 -0.90
N PHE A 38 11.50 -11.79 -1.56
CA PHE A 38 11.00 -12.72 -2.57
C PHE A 38 11.29 -12.20 -3.97
N LEU A 39 11.39 -13.11 -4.93
CA LEU A 39 11.41 -12.75 -6.34
C LEU A 39 10.08 -12.11 -6.76
N PRO A 40 10.09 -11.19 -7.73
CA PRO A 40 8.86 -10.68 -8.34
C PRO A 40 8.03 -11.82 -8.93
N LEU A 41 6.70 -11.67 -8.80
CA LEU A 41 5.70 -12.49 -9.46
C LEU A 41 5.23 -11.75 -10.72
N PRO A 42 5.86 -11.98 -11.88
CA PRO A 42 5.44 -11.30 -13.10
C PRO A 42 4.08 -11.87 -13.54
N PRO A 43 3.15 -11.03 -14.04
CA PRO A 43 1.88 -11.51 -14.57
C PRO A 43 2.04 -12.41 -15.81
N VAL A 44 3.19 -12.30 -16.49
CA VAL A 44 3.60 -13.12 -17.63
C VAL A 44 4.95 -13.76 -17.33
N PRO A 45 5.20 -15.02 -17.73
CA PRO A 45 6.50 -15.66 -17.49
C PRO A 45 7.67 -14.80 -17.99
N SER A 46 8.60 -14.46 -17.09
CA SER A 46 9.86 -13.79 -17.45
C SER A 46 10.96 -14.84 -17.59
N THR A 47 11.54 -14.92 -18.80
CA THR A 47 12.70 -15.79 -19.07
C THR A 47 13.89 -15.40 -18.22
N ARG A 48 14.12 -14.10 -18.00
CA ARG A 48 15.17 -13.56 -17.13
C ARG A 48 15.05 -14.11 -15.72
N LEU A 49 13.88 -13.92 -15.08
CA LEU A 49 13.63 -14.39 -13.70
C LEU A 49 13.66 -15.92 -13.59
N ALA A 50 13.15 -16.63 -14.59
CA ALA A 50 13.21 -18.09 -14.63
C ALA A 50 14.66 -18.62 -14.73
N SER A 51 15.53 -17.91 -15.46
CA SER A 51 16.93 -18.29 -15.72
C SER A 51 17.91 -17.92 -14.61
N LEU A 52 17.46 -17.26 -13.54
CA LEU A 52 18.32 -16.89 -12.42
C LEU A 52 18.95 -18.14 -11.77
N PRO A 53 20.24 -18.08 -11.38
CA PRO A 53 20.93 -19.20 -10.77
C PRO A 53 20.33 -19.55 -9.40
N ASN A 54 20.18 -20.84 -9.12
CA ASN A 54 19.82 -21.31 -7.79
C ASN A 54 20.95 -21.02 -6.80
N TYR A 55 20.59 -20.60 -5.59
CA TYR A 55 21.52 -20.37 -4.50
C TYR A 55 21.46 -21.51 -3.49
N THR A 56 22.60 -22.10 -3.16
CA THR A 56 22.75 -23.02 -2.04
C THR A 56 23.84 -22.51 -1.10
N PRO A 57 23.61 -22.44 0.22
CA PRO A 57 24.63 -22.01 1.15
C PRO A 57 25.88 -22.90 1.06
N PRO A 58 27.09 -22.32 1.06
CA PRO A 58 28.31 -23.09 1.09
C PRO A 58 28.30 -24.09 2.25
N HIS A 59 28.72 -25.33 1.99
CA HIS A 59 28.82 -26.41 2.99
C HIS A 59 27.50 -26.95 3.54
N ILE A 60 26.35 -26.55 2.99
CA ILE A 60 25.05 -27.17 3.26
C ILE A 60 24.61 -27.97 2.05
N ASN A 61 24.46 -29.29 2.22
CA ASN A 61 23.83 -30.16 1.25
C ASN A 61 22.45 -30.57 1.78
N ASP A 62 21.45 -29.75 1.50
CA ASP A 62 20.06 -29.98 1.90
C ASP A 62 19.18 -30.07 0.65
N PRO A 63 18.80 -31.29 0.21
CA PRO A 63 17.95 -31.48 -0.96
C PRO A 63 16.59 -30.79 -0.86
N LEU A 64 16.11 -30.51 0.36
CA LEU A 64 14.83 -29.82 0.57
C LEU A 64 14.93 -28.30 0.35
N LEU A 65 16.14 -27.75 0.30
CA LEU A 65 16.38 -26.34 -0.01
C LEU A 65 16.51 -26.09 -1.52
N GLU A 66 16.79 -27.14 -2.29
CA GLU A 66 17.03 -27.01 -3.73
C GLU A 66 15.82 -26.38 -4.44
N GLY A 67 16.07 -25.27 -5.15
CA GLY A 67 15.03 -24.51 -5.85
C GLY A 67 14.25 -23.50 -5.00
N GLU A 68 14.46 -23.41 -3.68
CA GLU A 68 13.79 -22.39 -2.85
C GLU A 68 14.44 -21.01 -2.95
N LEU A 69 15.73 -20.95 -3.29
CA LEU A 69 16.53 -19.72 -3.26
C LEU A 69 17.21 -19.49 -4.60
N LYS A 70 17.24 -18.23 -5.03
CA LYS A 70 17.92 -17.77 -6.25
C LYS A 70 18.81 -16.57 -5.96
N GLU A 71 19.89 -16.46 -6.70
CA GLU A 71 20.82 -15.33 -6.61
C GLU A 71 20.61 -14.35 -7.77
N CYS A 72 20.59 -13.06 -7.45
CA CYS A 72 20.55 -11.99 -8.44
C CYS A 72 21.28 -10.75 -7.90
N CYS A 73 22.20 -10.18 -8.70
CA CYS A 73 22.98 -8.99 -8.36
C CYS A 73 23.65 -9.08 -6.96
N GLY A 74 24.23 -10.24 -6.61
CA GLY A 74 24.89 -10.46 -5.33
C GLY A 74 23.96 -10.51 -4.11
N ARG A 75 22.63 -10.62 -4.32
CA ARG A 75 21.64 -10.85 -3.27
C ARG A 75 20.91 -12.16 -3.49
N VAL A 76 20.48 -12.77 -2.39
CA VAL A 76 19.69 -14.00 -2.39
C VAL A 76 18.22 -13.68 -2.15
N PHE A 77 17.36 -14.25 -2.97
CA PHE A 77 15.91 -14.10 -2.92
C PHE A 77 15.23 -15.46 -2.79
N VAL A 78 14.04 -15.45 -2.19
CA VAL A 78 13.17 -16.63 -2.10
C VAL A 78 12.33 -16.75 -3.37
N ASP A 79 12.43 -17.89 -4.06
CA ASP A 79 11.62 -18.21 -5.23
C ASP A 79 10.30 -18.86 -4.79
N SER A 80 9.40 -18.03 -4.27
CA SER A 80 8.07 -18.45 -3.84
C SER A 80 7.15 -17.24 -3.83
N ILE A 81 5.84 -17.51 -3.71
CA ILE A 81 4.85 -16.49 -3.43
C ILE A 81 5.23 -15.70 -2.17
N PRO A 82 5.24 -14.35 -2.24
CA PRO A 82 5.58 -13.50 -1.11
C PRO A 82 4.70 -13.72 0.11
N GLU A 83 5.32 -13.61 1.27
CA GLU A 83 4.66 -13.66 2.56
C GLU A 83 4.80 -12.31 3.27
N PHE A 84 3.79 -11.98 4.07
CA PHE A 84 3.67 -10.74 4.82
C PHE A 84 3.91 -11.00 6.31
N CYS A 85 4.26 -9.95 7.05
CA CYS A 85 4.41 -10.04 8.50
C CYS A 85 3.13 -9.53 9.20
N PRO A 86 2.21 -10.42 9.62
CA PRO A 86 1.02 -10.01 10.36
C PRO A 86 1.37 -9.55 11.79
N PRO A 87 0.43 -8.89 12.48
CA PRO A 87 0.54 -8.56 13.90
C PRO A 87 0.83 -9.78 14.79
N LEU A 88 1.46 -9.52 15.95
CA LEU A 88 1.87 -10.57 16.88
C LEU A 88 0.69 -11.20 17.64
N ASP A 89 0.30 -12.38 17.20
CA ASP A 89 -0.74 -13.25 17.78
C ASP A 89 -0.38 -13.84 19.16
N LYS A 90 0.92 -13.91 19.52
CA LYS A 90 1.36 -14.46 20.81
C LYS A 90 1.31 -13.47 21.98
N VAL A 91 1.17 -12.18 21.70
CA VAL A 91 1.15 -11.14 22.75
C VAL A 91 -0.28 -10.93 23.27
N VAL A 92 -1.26 -10.98 22.37
CA VAL A 92 -2.70 -10.87 22.66
C VAL A 92 -3.44 -11.91 21.85
N ASP A 93 -4.28 -12.71 22.51
CA ASP A 93 -5.20 -13.62 21.84
C ASP A 93 -6.33 -12.81 21.17
N PHE A 94 -6.40 -12.89 19.84
CA PHE A 94 -7.38 -12.14 19.06
C PHE A 94 -8.83 -12.54 19.35
N SER A 95 -9.10 -13.72 19.90
CA SER A 95 -10.45 -14.11 20.32
C SER A 95 -10.98 -13.28 21.49
N GLN A 96 -10.09 -12.62 22.23
CA GLN A 96 -10.41 -11.76 23.38
C GLN A 96 -10.59 -10.29 23.01
N LEU A 97 -10.32 -9.90 21.77
CA LEU A 97 -10.52 -8.51 21.33
C LEU A 97 -12.00 -8.20 21.20
N ASP A 98 -12.42 -7.12 21.85
CA ASP A 98 -13.82 -6.66 21.84
C ASP A 98 -14.08 -5.71 20.67
N VAL A 99 -13.12 -4.83 20.38
CA VAL A 99 -13.27 -3.77 19.37
C VAL A 99 -11.97 -3.56 18.59
N ILE A 100 -12.08 -3.33 17.29
CA ILE A 100 -11.01 -2.84 16.42
C ILE A 100 -11.44 -1.48 15.86
N LEU A 101 -10.61 -0.46 16.03
CA LEU A 101 -10.80 0.89 15.49
C LEU A 101 -9.77 1.13 14.39
N ILE A 102 -10.23 1.38 13.17
CA ILE A 102 -9.38 1.56 11.99
C ILE A 102 -9.31 3.03 11.62
N SER A 103 -8.10 3.57 11.55
CA SER A 103 -7.86 5.00 11.29
C SER A 103 -7.81 5.34 9.82
N ASN A 104 -7.29 4.47 8.96
CA ASN A 104 -7.23 4.71 7.51
C ASN A 104 -7.08 3.37 6.75
N TYR A 105 -7.18 3.44 5.41
CA TYR A 105 -7.19 2.24 4.56
C TYR A 105 -5.87 1.45 4.60
N THR A 106 -4.72 2.05 4.91
CA THR A 106 -3.46 1.29 5.04
C THR A 106 -3.38 0.55 6.38
N CYS A 107 -4.09 1.04 7.39
CA CYS A 107 -4.14 0.50 8.74
C CYS A 107 -5.17 -0.63 8.92
N MET A 108 -5.79 -1.10 7.83
CA MET A 108 -6.69 -2.28 7.85
C MET A 108 -6.13 -3.48 7.08
N MET A 109 -4.93 -3.37 6.53
CA MET A 109 -4.35 -4.40 5.67
C MET A 109 -4.15 -5.75 6.39
N ALA A 110 -4.01 -5.75 7.72
CA ALA A 110 -3.90 -6.98 8.49
C ALA A 110 -5.24 -7.51 9.03
N LEU A 111 -6.36 -6.82 8.77
CA LEU A 111 -7.68 -7.20 9.31
C LEU A 111 -8.05 -8.66 9.02
N PRO A 112 -7.85 -9.21 7.81
CA PRO A 112 -8.13 -10.61 7.55
C PRO A 112 -7.36 -11.60 8.44
N PHE A 113 -6.12 -11.27 8.82
CA PHE A 113 -5.30 -12.11 9.73
C PHE A 113 -5.81 -12.12 11.17
N ILE A 114 -6.68 -11.16 11.52
CA ILE A 114 -7.24 -11.03 12.85
C ILE A 114 -8.67 -11.57 12.88
N THR A 115 -9.45 -11.40 11.81
CA THR A 115 -10.87 -11.80 11.80
C THR A 115 -11.11 -13.24 11.35
N GLU A 116 -10.22 -13.78 10.51
CA GLU A 116 -10.34 -15.14 9.97
C GLU A 116 -9.41 -16.09 10.72
N ASP A 117 -9.90 -17.28 11.05
CA ASP A 117 -9.15 -18.38 11.68
C ASP A 117 -8.55 -18.11 13.09
N THR A 118 -8.98 -17.04 13.78
CA THR A 118 -8.49 -16.67 15.14
C THR A 118 -9.54 -16.79 16.24
N GLY A 119 -10.82 -16.89 15.89
CA GLY A 119 -11.93 -16.85 16.84
C GLY A 119 -12.41 -15.44 17.24
N PHE A 120 -11.91 -14.38 16.61
CA PHE A 120 -12.38 -13.00 16.84
C PHE A 120 -13.91 -12.85 16.64
N LYS A 121 -14.57 -12.25 17.63
CA LYS A 121 -16.03 -11.99 17.65
C LYS A 121 -16.40 -10.54 17.96
N GLY A 122 -15.39 -9.68 18.14
CA GLY A 122 -15.58 -8.27 18.44
C GLY A 122 -16.18 -7.47 17.27
N GLN A 123 -16.35 -6.18 17.50
CA GLN A 123 -16.82 -5.23 16.49
C GLN A 123 -15.65 -4.52 15.82
N VAL A 124 -15.78 -4.21 14.53
CA VAL A 124 -14.76 -3.46 13.79
C VAL A 124 -15.38 -2.17 13.30
N TYR A 125 -14.74 -1.02 13.53
CA TYR A 125 -15.24 0.28 13.11
C TYR A 125 -14.25 0.99 12.20
N ALA A 126 -14.77 1.54 11.10
CA ALA A 126 -14.02 2.36 10.16
C ALA A 126 -14.96 3.37 9.49
N THR A 127 -14.40 4.39 8.87
CA THR A 127 -15.17 5.28 7.99
C THR A 127 -15.43 4.63 6.63
N GLU A 128 -16.47 5.09 5.92
CA GLU A 128 -16.86 4.53 4.61
C GLU A 128 -15.69 4.57 3.60
N PRO A 129 -14.98 5.70 3.39
CA PRO A 129 -13.90 5.72 2.40
C PRO A 129 -12.72 4.86 2.81
N THR A 130 -12.45 4.74 4.12
CA THR A 130 -11.43 3.83 4.65
C THR A 130 -11.74 2.38 4.27
N LEU A 131 -12.99 1.94 4.47
CA LEU A 131 -13.44 0.59 4.12
C LEU A 131 -13.35 0.33 2.62
N GLN A 132 -13.85 1.24 1.77
CA GLN A 132 -13.87 1.01 0.32
C GLN A 132 -12.48 1.08 -0.31
N ILE A 133 -11.65 2.05 0.06
CA ILE A 133 -10.28 2.13 -0.46
C ILE A 133 -9.44 0.95 0.05
N GLY A 134 -9.61 0.55 1.31
CA GLY A 134 -8.95 -0.63 1.84
C GLY A 134 -9.41 -1.92 1.16
N ARG A 135 -10.68 -2.00 0.75
CA ARG A 135 -11.19 -3.09 -0.09
C ARG A 135 -10.46 -3.14 -1.42
N PHE A 136 -10.34 -2.02 -2.14
CA PHE A 136 -9.61 -1.97 -3.41
C PHE A 136 -8.18 -2.50 -3.28
N TYR A 137 -7.46 -2.09 -2.21
CA TYR A 137 -6.09 -2.53 -1.97
C TYR A 137 -6.01 -4.03 -1.67
N LEU A 138 -6.88 -4.55 -0.80
CA LEU A 138 -6.87 -5.97 -0.43
C LEU A 138 -7.32 -6.88 -1.58
N GLU A 139 -8.32 -6.46 -2.36
CA GLU A 139 -8.79 -7.21 -3.53
C GLU A 139 -7.70 -7.28 -4.61
N GLU A 140 -7.06 -6.16 -4.92
CA GLU A 140 -5.94 -6.09 -5.86
C GLU A 140 -4.77 -7.00 -5.42
N LEU A 141 -4.36 -6.90 -4.14
CA LEU A 141 -3.30 -7.73 -3.58
C LEU A 141 -3.66 -9.23 -3.60
N ALA A 142 -4.89 -9.59 -3.20
CA ALA A 142 -5.35 -10.96 -3.19
C ALA A 142 -5.42 -11.55 -4.61
N GLU A 143 -5.81 -10.75 -5.60
CA GLU A 143 -5.82 -11.16 -7.01
C GLU A 143 -4.42 -11.46 -7.51
N TRP A 144 -3.43 -10.59 -7.28
CA TRP A 144 -2.07 -10.83 -7.75
C TRP A 144 -1.40 -12.03 -7.07
N VAL A 145 -1.60 -12.20 -5.77
CA VAL A 145 -1.09 -13.38 -5.05
C VAL A 145 -1.76 -14.66 -5.56
N SER A 146 -3.06 -14.60 -5.87
CA SER A 146 -3.80 -15.74 -6.44
C SER A 146 -3.39 -16.06 -7.87
N ALA A 147 -3.15 -15.04 -8.71
CA ALA A 147 -2.67 -15.23 -10.08
C ALA A 147 -1.26 -15.83 -10.10
N GLY A 148 -0.39 -15.44 -9.15
CA GLY A 148 0.94 -16.04 -8.98
C GLY A 148 0.91 -17.54 -8.67
N LEU A 149 -0.15 -18.04 -8.00
CA LEU A 149 -0.37 -19.48 -7.78
C LEU A 149 -0.67 -20.24 -9.08
N GLY A 150 -1.30 -19.57 -10.07
CA GLY A 150 -1.71 -20.18 -11.34
C GLY A 150 -0.66 -20.08 -12.46
N ALA A 151 0.13 -19.01 -12.50
CA ALA A 151 1.19 -18.82 -13.49
C ALA A 151 2.47 -19.64 -13.20
N GLY A 152 2.64 -20.13 -11.96
CA GLY A 152 3.73 -21.01 -11.53
C GLY A 152 3.61 -22.48 -11.98
N GLY A 153 2.86 -22.74 -13.06
CA GLY A 153 2.79 -24.06 -13.69
C GLY A 153 4.01 -24.32 -14.57
N GLY A 154 5.15 -24.69 -13.98
CA GLY A 154 6.33 -25.09 -14.77
C GLY A 154 7.66 -25.10 -14.03
N GLY A 155 7.77 -25.82 -12.92
CA GLY A 155 9.04 -26.11 -12.24
C GLY A 155 8.77 -26.86 -10.94
N GLY A 156 9.21 -28.12 -10.86
CA GLY A 156 8.69 -29.12 -9.93
C GLY A 156 8.88 -28.84 -8.44
N GLY A 157 7.87 -29.22 -7.65
CA GLY A 157 7.91 -29.22 -6.18
C GLY A 157 6.53 -28.94 -5.59
N GLY A 158 5.75 -29.99 -5.34
CA GLY A 158 4.31 -29.89 -5.03
C GLY A 158 3.93 -29.05 -3.81
N GLY A 159 2.81 -28.33 -3.93
CA GLY A 159 1.82 -28.11 -2.86
C GLY A 159 2.21 -27.31 -1.60
N GLY A 160 3.49 -27.06 -1.33
CA GLY A 160 3.97 -26.25 -0.21
C GLY A 160 5.10 -25.38 -0.71
N GLY A 161 4.93 -24.05 -0.73
CA GLY A 161 6.02 -23.18 -1.18
C GLY A 161 7.18 -23.13 -0.20
N ALA A 162 8.19 -22.35 -0.57
CA ALA A 162 9.50 -22.33 0.08
C ALA A 162 9.43 -22.11 1.60
N ARG A 163 9.85 -23.11 2.37
CA ARG A 163 9.81 -23.12 3.84
C ARG A 163 11.15 -23.50 4.45
N ARG A 164 11.96 -24.31 3.76
CA ARG A 164 13.17 -24.88 4.33
C ARG A 164 14.23 -23.81 4.62
N TRP A 165 14.32 -22.77 3.78
CA TRP A 165 15.20 -21.62 3.99
C TRP A 165 15.03 -20.94 5.35
N LYS A 166 13.81 -20.97 5.93
CA LYS A 166 13.51 -20.38 7.24
C LYS A 166 14.21 -21.09 8.41
N GLU A 167 14.67 -22.31 8.21
CA GLU A 167 15.43 -23.07 9.20
C GLU A 167 16.93 -22.79 9.11
N LEU A 168 17.37 -22.22 7.99
CA LEU A 168 18.77 -22.00 7.65
C LEU A 168 19.17 -20.53 7.66
N LEU A 169 18.35 -19.63 8.22
CA LEU A 169 18.59 -18.17 8.25
C LEU A 169 20.01 -17.79 8.68
N HIS A 170 20.55 -18.50 9.67
CA HIS A 170 21.87 -18.23 10.27
C HIS A 170 23.05 -18.42 9.31
N VAL A 171 22.86 -19.13 8.18
CA VAL A 171 23.90 -19.32 7.16
C VAL A 171 23.62 -18.55 5.86
N LEU A 172 22.47 -17.88 5.77
CA LEU A 172 22.12 -17.10 4.59
C LEU A 172 22.86 -15.75 4.64
N PRO A 173 23.10 -15.12 3.49
CA PRO A 173 23.60 -13.75 3.47
C PRO A 173 22.50 -12.76 3.89
N ALA A 174 22.90 -11.55 4.27
CA ALA A 174 21.96 -10.44 4.40
C ALA A 174 21.35 -10.08 3.02
N PRO A 175 20.08 -9.62 2.95
CA PRO A 175 19.21 -9.27 4.08
C PRO A 175 18.46 -10.46 4.71
N LEU A 176 18.43 -11.63 4.07
CA LEU A 176 17.68 -12.79 4.53
C LEU A 176 18.10 -13.26 5.94
N ALA A 177 19.39 -13.27 6.26
CA ALA A 177 19.86 -13.59 7.61
C ALA A 177 19.35 -12.63 8.70
N LEU A 178 19.01 -11.40 8.33
CA LEU A 178 18.51 -10.37 9.24
C LEU A 178 16.98 -10.33 9.28
N ALA A 179 16.31 -11.22 8.55
CA ALA A 179 14.86 -11.27 8.50
C ALA A 179 14.27 -11.52 9.90
N ALA A 180 13.41 -10.59 10.36
CA ALA A 180 12.76 -10.72 11.64
C ALA A 180 11.61 -11.74 11.59
N ARG A 181 11.76 -12.84 12.34
CA ARG A 181 10.71 -13.86 12.58
C ARG A 181 10.02 -14.38 11.31
N PRO A 182 10.73 -14.89 10.29
CA PRO A 182 10.11 -15.36 9.04
C PRO A 182 9.17 -16.57 9.20
N ARG A 183 9.26 -17.29 10.32
CA ARG A 183 8.28 -18.34 10.70
C ARG A 183 6.89 -17.78 11.04
N ALA A 184 6.81 -16.50 11.40
CA ALA A 184 5.55 -15.81 11.64
C ALA A 184 4.95 -15.23 10.36
N TRP A 185 5.70 -15.19 9.25
CA TRP A 185 5.18 -14.67 7.99
C TRP A 185 4.09 -15.60 7.44
N ARG A 186 3.13 -14.99 6.75
CA ARG A 186 1.94 -15.66 6.22
C ARG A 186 1.66 -15.15 4.82
N ARG A 187 1.11 -16.01 3.97
CA ARG A 187 0.56 -15.60 2.68
C ARG A 187 -0.71 -14.78 2.89
N LEU A 188 -1.04 -13.93 1.92
CA LEU A 188 -2.33 -13.25 1.90
C LEU A 188 -3.48 -14.24 1.71
N PHE A 189 -4.64 -13.83 2.21
CA PHE A 189 -5.87 -14.59 2.11
C PHE A 189 -6.42 -14.60 0.68
N ALA A 190 -7.16 -15.67 0.36
CA ALA A 190 -7.93 -15.71 -0.87
C ALA A 190 -9.02 -14.60 -0.89
N PRO A 191 -9.44 -14.12 -2.07
CA PRO A 191 -10.41 -13.02 -2.19
C PRO A 191 -11.70 -13.24 -1.38
N ALA A 192 -12.20 -14.48 -1.31
CA ALA A 192 -13.40 -14.80 -0.53
C ALA A 192 -13.23 -14.58 0.99
N ALA A 193 -12.05 -14.82 1.54
CA ALA A 193 -11.76 -14.59 2.96
C ALA A 193 -11.57 -13.10 3.25
N VAL A 194 -10.95 -12.36 2.32
CA VAL A 194 -10.89 -10.89 2.38
C VAL A 194 -12.31 -10.31 2.42
N ALA A 195 -13.20 -10.72 1.52
CA ALA A 195 -14.58 -10.24 1.48
C ALA A 195 -15.34 -10.50 2.79
N ARG A 196 -15.19 -11.69 3.39
CA ARG A 196 -15.80 -12.02 4.70
C ARG A 196 -15.24 -11.16 5.83
N SER A 197 -13.93 -10.92 5.84
CA SER A 197 -13.29 -10.04 6.83
C SER A 197 -13.86 -8.62 6.76
N LEU A 198 -13.92 -8.06 5.55
CA LEU A 198 -14.41 -6.70 5.31
C LEU A 198 -15.91 -6.54 5.61
N ALA A 199 -16.71 -7.60 5.45
CA ALA A 199 -18.13 -7.59 5.79
C ALA A 199 -18.40 -7.43 7.30
N ARG A 200 -17.39 -7.61 8.16
CA ARG A 200 -17.50 -7.39 9.62
C ARG A 200 -17.30 -5.92 10.01
N VAL A 201 -16.88 -5.07 9.08
CA VAL A 201 -16.61 -3.66 9.35
C VAL A 201 -17.92 -2.90 9.40
N ARG A 202 -18.19 -2.28 10.55
CA ARG A 202 -19.26 -1.32 10.74
C ARG A 202 -18.76 0.07 10.38
N VAL A 203 -19.47 0.69 9.44
CA VAL A 203 -19.18 2.03 8.95
C VAL A 203 -19.65 3.07 9.98
N VAL A 204 -18.83 4.09 10.19
CA VAL A 204 -19.15 5.25 11.03
C VAL A 204 -18.85 6.57 10.31
N GLY A 205 -19.66 7.58 10.59
CA GLY A 205 -19.41 8.95 10.15
C GLY A 205 -18.37 9.67 11.01
N TYR A 206 -17.85 10.80 10.52
CA TYR A 206 -17.14 11.72 11.40
C TYR A 206 -18.07 12.28 12.47
N ASP A 207 -17.52 12.46 13.66
CA ASP A 207 -18.23 12.99 14.84
C ASP A 207 -19.38 12.11 15.36
N GLU A 208 -19.60 10.94 14.75
CA GLU A 208 -20.51 9.91 15.27
C GLU A 208 -19.95 9.31 16.56
N ARG A 209 -20.79 9.24 17.59
CA ARG A 209 -20.44 8.62 18.88
C ARG A 209 -20.89 7.17 18.90
N VAL A 210 -19.93 6.26 18.88
CA VAL A 210 -20.16 4.83 19.05
C VAL A 210 -20.06 4.50 20.54
N ASP A 211 -21.10 3.89 21.10
CA ASP A 211 -21.04 3.32 22.44
C ASP A 211 -20.32 1.97 22.41
N VAL A 212 -19.23 1.85 23.16
CA VAL A 212 -18.45 0.62 23.31
C VAL A 212 -18.87 -0.05 24.62
N TYR A 213 -19.91 -0.89 24.50
CA TYR A 213 -20.44 -1.72 25.59
C TYR A 213 -20.78 -0.94 26.88
N GLY A 214 -21.24 0.31 26.76
CA GLY A 214 -21.55 1.21 27.88
C GLY A 214 -20.34 1.66 28.72
N ALA A 215 -19.12 1.24 28.38
CA ALA A 215 -17.92 1.52 29.16
C ALA A 215 -17.23 2.82 28.73
N LEU A 216 -17.19 3.08 27.42
CA LEU A 216 -16.67 4.29 26.82
C LEU A 216 -17.35 4.59 25.48
N SER A 217 -17.21 5.83 25.03
CA SER A 217 -17.60 6.23 23.66
C SER A 217 -16.36 6.38 22.78
N ALA A 218 -16.45 5.94 21.53
CA ALA A 218 -15.45 6.14 20.50
C ALA A 218 -16.00 7.07 19.42
N THR A 219 -15.20 8.04 18.98
CA THR A 219 -15.57 9.00 17.93
C THR A 219 -14.43 9.14 16.93
N ALA A 220 -14.74 8.91 15.65
CA ALA A 220 -13.83 9.19 14.55
C ALA A 220 -13.88 10.68 14.20
N VAL A 221 -12.72 11.34 14.16
CA VAL A 221 -12.61 12.75 13.74
C VAL A 221 -11.57 12.85 12.63
N SER A 222 -11.78 13.75 11.66
CA SER A 222 -10.89 13.84 10.49
C SER A 222 -9.42 14.04 10.88
N SER A 223 -8.52 13.22 10.30
CA SER A 223 -7.07 13.33 10.51
C SER A 223 -6.34 14.15 9.45
N GLY A 224 -7.02 14.53 8.35
CA GLY A 224 -6.44 15.33 7.27
C GLY A 224 -5.40 14.62 6.41
N PHE A 225 -5.21 13.31 6.55
CA PHE A 225 -4.14 12.58 5.85
C PHE A 225 -4.59 12.01 4.50
N CYS A 226 -5.66 11.21 4.50
CA CYS A 226 -6.21 10.64 3.26
C CYS A 226 -7.74 10.58 3.33
N LEU A 227 -8.40 10.25 2.23
CA LEU A 227 -9.87 10.14 2.21
C LEU A 227 -10.37 9.15 3.27
N GLY A 228 -11.30 9.62 4.10
CA GLY A 228 -11.86 8.84 5.20
C GLY A 228 -10.97 8.73 6.43
N SER A 229 -9.71 9.17 6.39
CA SER A 229 -8.80 9.01 7.53
C SER A 229 -9.30 9.68 8.80
N ALA A 230 -9.11 9.01 9.93
CA ALA A 230 -9.65 9.40 11.22
C ALA A 230 -8.62 9.26 12.33
N ASN A 231 -8.64 10.24 13.24
CA ASN A 231 -8.12 10.11 14.58
C ASN A 231 -9.26 9.65 15.49
N TRP A 232 -8.99 8.74 16.41
CA TRP A 232 -10.01 8.19 17.30
C TRP A 232 -9.96 8.87 18.66
N VAL A 233 -11.09 9.41 19.09
CA VAL A 233 -11.25 10.00 20.43
C VAL A 233 -12.09 9.06 21.27
N LEU A 234 -11.46 8.47 22.30
CA LEU A 234 -12.10 7.60 23.28
C LEU A 234 -12.41 8.39 24.53
N ARG A 235 -13.67 8.36 24.99
CA ARG A 235 -14.10 9.08 26.19
C ARG A 235 -14.83 8.15 27.14
N SER A 236 -14.31 8.04 28.35
CA SER A 236 -15.03 7.49 29.49
C SER A 236 -15.60 8.63 30.35
N ALA A 237 -16.18 8.30 31.52
CA ALA A 237 -16.68 9.30 32.46
C ALA A 237 -15.58 10.22 33.04
N HIS A 238 -14.31 9.79 33.03
CA HIS A 238 -13.21 10.49 33.71
C HIS A 238 -11.99 10.74 32.83
N GLU A 239 -11.84 9.99 31.75
CA GLU A 239 -10.63 10.01 30.92
C GLU A 239 -10.99 10.21 29.46
N LYS A 240 -10.19 11.03 28.78
CA LYS A 240 -10.19 11.22 27.34
C LYS A 240 -8.85 10.76 26.77
N VAL A 241 -8.90 9.72 25.92
CA VAL A 241 -7.75 9.26 25.14
C VAL A 241 -7.92 9.72 23.70
N ALA A 242 -6.89 10.33 23.13
CA ALA A 242 -6.83 10.66 21.71
C ALA A 242 -5.78 9.76 21.04
N TYR A 243 -6.21 8.96 20.08
CA TYR A 243 -5.34 8.18 19.21
C TYR A 243 -5.19 8.92 17.88
N VAL A 244 -3.96 9.36 17.63
CA VAL A 244 -3.58 10.08 16.41
C VAL A 244 -2.72 9.15 15.58
N SER A 245 -3.31 8.61 14.52
CA SER A 245 -2.62 7.80 13.52
C SER A 245 -2.13 8.72 12.38
N GLY A 246 -1.92 8.17 11.18
CA GLY A 246 -1.56 8.94 9.98
C GLY A 246 -2.42 10.20 9.86
N SER A 247 -1.79 11.35 10.10
CA SER A 247 -2.42 12.66 10.20
C SER A 247 -1.57 13.69 9.47
N SER A 248 -2.20 14.59 8.73
CA SER A 248 -1.51 15.69 8.06
C SER A 248 -2.19 17.02 8.36
N THR A 249 -1.36 18.06 8.43
CA THR A 249 -1.83 19.46 8.45
C THR A 249 -1.75 20.08 7.06
N LEU A 250 -1.10 19.41 6.11
CA LEU A 250 -1.13 19.77 4.70
C LEU A 250 -2.55 19.58 4.19
N THR A 251 -3.07 20.55 3.45
CA THR A 251 -4.42 20.49 2.90
C THR A 251 -4.35 20.14 1.41
N THR A 252 -4.45 18.85 1.10
CA THR A 252 -4.57 18.33 -0.27
C THR A 252 -6.05 18.10 -0.60
N HIS A 253 -6.41 16.91 -1.08
CA HIS A 253 -7.80 16.55 -1.36
C HIS A 253 -8.68 16.16 -0.16
N PRO A 254 -8.22 15.64 1.00
CA PRO A 254 -9.09 15.21 2.08
C PRO A 254 -9.61 16.38 2.92
N ARG A 255 -10.67 16.13 3.71
CA ARG A 255 -11.15 17.07 4.73
C ARG A 255 -10.01 17.40 5.72
N PRO A 256 -9.77 18.69 6.07
CA PRO A 256 -8.70 19.06 6.99
C PRO A 256 -8.84 18.45 8.39
N ILE A 257 -7.70 18.28 9.06
CA ILE A 257 -7.62 17.73 10.43
C ILE A 257 -8.46 18.53 11.45
N ASN A 258 -9.25 17.81 12.26
CA ASN A 258 -10.01 18.42 13.36
C ASN A 258 -9.18 18.46 14.67
N GLN A 259 -8.30 19.46 14.78
CA GLN A 259 -7.45 19.62 15.96
C GLN A 259 -8.23 19.95 17.25
N ALA A 260 -9.37 20.64 17.12
CA ALA A 260 -10.18 21.03 18.27
C ALA A 260 -10.70 19.81 19.04
N ALA A 261 -11.08 18.74 18.33
CA ALA A 261 -11.52 17.50 18.93
C ALA A 261 -10.44 16.78 19.75
N LEU A 262 -9.15 17.04 19.47
CA LEU A 262 -8.02 16.39 20.15
C LEU A 262 -7.63 17.10 21.45
N ARG A 263 -7.93 18.39 21.60
CA ARG A 263 -7.54 19.20 22.79
C ARG A 263 -8.07 18.66 24.12
N GLY A 264 -7.27 18.79 25.18
CA GLY A 264 -7.65 18.34 26.53
C GLY A 264 -7.78 16.82 26.64
N ALA A 265 -6.98 16.06 25.89
CA ALA A 265 -6.82 14.62 26.10
C ALA A 265 -5.88 14.38 27.27
N ASP A 266 -6.26 13.46 28.16
CA ASP A 266 -5.44 13.01 29.28
C ASP A 266 -4.30 12.11 28.81
N LEU A 267 -4.55 11.35 27.73
CA LEU A 267 -3.56 10.54 27.04
C LEU A 267 -3.63 10.78 25.54
N LEU A 268 -2.48 11.11 24.94
CA LEU A 268 -2.31 11.22 23.49
C LEU A 268 -1.39 10.10 23.01
N VAL A 269 -1.89 9.22 22.17
CA VAL A 269 -1.09 8.17 21.52
C VAL A 269 -0.84 8.59 20.08
N LEU A 270 0.42 8.85 19.75
CA LEU A 270 0.86 9.20 18.40
C LEU A 270 1.43 7.96 17.69
N ALA A 271 1.02 7.73 16.45
CA ALA A 271 1.40 6.59 15.64
C ALA A 271 1.67 7.00 14.19
N ALA A 272 2.28 6.10 13.40
CA ALA A 272 2.54 6.28 11.97
C ALA A 272 3.23 7.62 11.61
N LEU A 273 4.29 7.96 12.35
CA LEU A 273 5.05 9.20 12.17
C LEU A 273 5.88 9.14 10.88
N THR A 274 6.03 10.30 10.21
CA THR A 274 6.96 10.44 9.08
C THR A 274 8.39 10.13 9.51
N GLN A 275 9.10 9.37 8.69
CA GLN A 275 10.51 9.04 8.89
C GLN A 275 11.46 10.07 8.24
N THR A 276 10.90 11.03 7.51
CA THR A 276 11.63 12.03 6.71
C THR A 276 11.13 13.46 7.01
N PRO A 277 11.18 13.92 8.28
CA PRO A 277 10.59 15.19 8.69
C PRO A 277 11.22 16.44 8.05
N ALA A 278 12.39 16.31 7.44
CA ALA A 278 13.10 17.42 6.79
C ALA A 278 12.60 17.69 5.35
N HIS A 279 11.83 16.78 4.78
CA HIS A 279 11.37 16.88 3.41
C HIS A 279 10.00 17.56 3.31
N ASN A 280 9.86 18.49 2.37
CA ASN A 280 8.59 19.17 2.11
C ASN A 280 7.85 18.46 0.96
N PRO A 281 6.63 17.92 1.19
CA PRO A 281 5.86 17.23 0.15
C PRO A 281 5.64 18.05 -1.13
N ASP A 282 5.39 19.36 -1.03
CA ASP A 282 5.14 20.22 -2.18
C ASP A 282 6.37 20.33 -3.08
N HIS A 283 7.56 20.46 -2.48
CA HIS A 283 8.82 20.52 -3.22
C HIS A 283 9.07 19.20 -3.96
N MET A 284 8.81 18.07 -3.29
CA MET A 284 9.03 16.75 -3.86
C MET A 284 8.06 16.44 -5.00
N LEU A 285 6.83 16.93 -4.93
CA LEU A 285 5.89 16.87 -6.05
C LEU A 285 6.35 17.71 -7.23
N GLY A 286 6.88 18.91 -6.95
CA GLY A 286 7.50 19.77 -7.95
C GLY A 286 8.66 19.06 -8.65
N ASP A 287 9.57 18.45 -7.87
CA ASP A 287 10.68 17.69 -8.40
C ASP A 287 10.19 16.51 -9.25
N LEU A 288 9.21 15.73 -8.78
CA LEU A 288 8.59 14.65 -9.57
C LEU A 288 8.09 15.16 -10.93
N CYS A 289 7.38 16.28 -10.95
CA CYS A 289 6.83 16.85 -12.17
C CYS A 289 7.92 17.32 -13.14
N VAL A 290 9.00 17.90 -12.63
CA VAL A 290 10.16 18.31 -13.41
C VAL A 290 10.83 17.10 -14.07
N HIS A 291 11.10 16.04 -13.29
CA HIS A 291 11.76 14.85 -13.82
C HIS A 291 10.90 14.08 -14.80
N ALA A 292 9.59 13.99 -14.55
CA ALA A 292 8.65 13.44 -15.51
C ALA A 292 8.68 14.24 -16.83
N THR A 293 8.66 15.56 -16.75
CA THR A 293 8.70 16.44 -17.93
C THR A 293 10.00 16.28 -18.73
N LEU A 294 11.15 16.24 -18.05
CA LEU A 294 12.46 16.03 -18.69
C LEU A 294 12.52 14.68 -19.42
N THR A 295 12.06 13.62 -18.74
CA THR A 295 11.98 12.26 -19.31
C THR A 295 11.13 12.23 -20.57
N LEU A 296 9.92 12.81 -20.52
CA LEU A 296 8.99 12.83 -21.64
C LEU A 296 9.52 13.67 -22.82
N ARG A 297 10.20 14.79 -22.56
CA ARG A 297 10.86 15.60 -23.61
C ARG A 297 11.98 14.85 -24.32
N GLY A 298 12.65 13.94 -23.61
CA GLY A 298 13.63 13.02 -24.19
C GLY A 298 13.02 11.88 -25.03
N GLY A 299 11.69 11.81 -25.15
CA GLY A 299 10.99 10.68 -25.79
C GLY A 299 10.84 9.46 -24.89
N GLY A 300 11.16 9.59 -23.61
CA GLY A 300 11.05 8.57 -22.58
C GLY A 300 9.63 8.35 -22.07
N CYS A 301 9.45 7.30 -21.27
CA CYS A 301 8.21 7.00 -20.56
C CYS A 301 8.48 7.05 -19.07
N VAL A 302 7.47 7.39 -18.29
CA VAL A 302 7.56 7.50 -16.83
C VAL A 302 6.70 6.43 -16.19
N LEU A 303 7.30 5.59 -15.34
CA LEU A 303 6.60 4.62 -14.51
C LEU A 303 6.47 5.16 -13.09
N CYS A 304 5.25 5.24 -12.57
CA CYS A 304 4.96 5.58 -11.19
C CYS A 304 4.35 4.35 -10.49
N PRO A 305 5.14 3.55 -9.75
CA PRO A 305 4.63 2.39 -9.04
C PRO A 305 3.83 2.84 -7.80
N VAL A 306 2.52 2.99 -7.96
CA VAL A 306 1.62 3.56 -6.95
C VAL A 306 0.36 2.71 -6.79
N TYR A 307 -0.26 2.81 -5.62
CA TYR A 307 -1.57 2.21 -5.40
C TYR A 307 -2.66 2.91 -6.23
N PRO A 308 -3.75 2.20 -6.59
CA PRO A 308 -4.78 2.72 -7.49
C PRO A 308 -5.71 3.77 -6.87
N SER A 309 -5.48 4.22 -5.62
CA SER A 309 -6.33 5.19 -4.91
C SER A 309 -5.50 6.00 -3.91
N GLY A 310 -6.04 7.13 -3.43
CA GLY A 310 -5.37 7.99 -2.45
C GLY A 310 -4.43 8.97 -3.13
N VAL A 311 -3.12 8.87 -2.87
CA VAL A 311 -2.08 9.77 -3.43
C VAL A 311 -2.11 9.82 -4.97
N LEU A 312 -2.60 8.77 -5.63
CA LEU A 312 -2.81 8.77 -7.08
C LEU A 312 -3.64 9.98 -7.55
N TYR A 313 -4.66 10.40 -6.80
CA TYR A 313 -5.53 11.50 -7.21
C TYR A 313 -4.77 12.83 -7.23
N ASP A 314 -3.91 13.08 -6.23
CA ASP A 314 -3.06 14.28 -6.19
C ASP A 314 -2.00 14.23 -7.29
N LEU A 315 -1.40 13.06 -7.55
CA LEU A 315 -0.43 12.88 -8.62
C LEU A 315 -1.05 13.15 -10.00
N LEU A 316 -2.25 12.65 -10.26
CA LEU A 316 -2.96 12.90 -11.52
C LEU A 316 -3.28 14.39 -11.68
N GLU A 317 -3.77 15.04 -10.63
CA GLU A 317 -4.09 16.48 -10.64
C GLU A 317 -2.85 17.34 -10.86
N CYS A 318 -1.77 17.12 -10.10
CA CYS A 318 -0.57 17.94 -10.20
C CYS A 318 0.22 17.68 -11.48
N LEU A 319 0.45 16.41 -11.84
CA LEU A 319 1.25 16.07 -13.01
C LEU A 319 0.55 16.51 -14.30
N SER A 320 -0.76 16.28 -14.43
CA SER A 320 -1.49 16.69 -15.65
C SER A 320 -1.44 18.20 -15.87
N ALA A 321 -1.66 18.99 -14.81
CA ALA A 321 -1.58 20.45 -14.87
C ALA A 321 -0.15 20.92 -15.22
N HIS A 322 0.87 20.29 -14.65
CA HIS A 322 2.26 20.61 -14.94
C HIS A 322 2.62 20.30 -16.40
N LEU A 323 2.21 19.13 -16.90
CA LEU A 323 2.44 18.73 -18.30
C LEU A 323 1.76 19.70 -19.28
N ASP A 324 0.58 20.21 -18.95
CA ASP A 324 -0.13 21.19 -19.79
C ASP A 324 0.67 22.50 -19.88
N GLY A 325 1.14 23.01 -18.74
CA GLY A 325 2.03 24.17 -18.70
C GLY A 325 3.36 23.97 -19.43
N ALA A 326 3.84 22.72 -19.50
CA ALA A 326 5.09 22.35 -20.18
C ALA A 326 4.95 22.07 -21.69
N GLY A 327 3.73 22.19 -22.26
CA GLY A 327 3.45 21.91 -23.68
C GLY A 327 3.29 20.41 -24.01
N LEU A 328 3.11 19.57 -23.00
CA LEU A 328 2.99 18.12 -23.10
C LEU A 328 1.54 17.63 -22.89
N ALA A 329 0.54 18.46 -23.20
CA ALA A 329 -0.88 18.13 -23.08
C ALA A 329 -1.32 16.91 -23.91
N HIS A 330 -0.55 16.56 -24.95
CA HIS A 330 -0.79 15.41 -25.83
C HIS A 330 -0.29 14.08 -25.26
N VAL A 331 0.54 14.11 -24.21
CA VAL A 331 1.09 12.89 -23.59
C VAL A 331 -0.03 12.14 -22.87
N PRO A 332 -0.25 10.85 -23.19
CA PRO A 332 -1.27 10.05 -22.53
C PRO A 332 -0.84 9.62 -21.12
N LEU A 333 -1.83 9.52 -20.24
CA LEU A 333 -1.71 9.00 -18.88
C LEU A 333 -2.44 7.66 -18.81
N TYR A 334 -1.82 6.67 -18.16
CA TYR A 334 -2.40 5.34 -18.00
C TYR A 334 -2.47 4.94 -16.54
N VAL A 335 -3.60 4.37 -16.10
CA VAL A 335 -3.74 3.74 -14.77
C VAL A 335 -4.04 2.25 -14.98
N VAL A 336 -3.13 1.38 -14.55
CA VAL A 336 -3.27 -0.08 -14.73
C VAL A 336 -3.42 -0.77 -13.39
N SER A 337 -4.62 -1.27 -13.12
CA SER A 337 -4.97 -1.95 -11.88
C SER A 337 -6.31 -2.67 -12.04
N PRO A 338 -6.51 -3.84 -11.41
CA PRO A 338 -7.79 -4.55 -11.46
C PRO A 338 -8.97 -3.74 -10.92
N VAL A 339 -8.70 -2.71 -10.09
CA VAL A 339 -9.67 -1.86 -9.42
C VAL A 339 -9.62 -0.40 -9.90
N ALA A 340 -8.91 -0.11 -11.00
CA ALA A 340 -8.70 1.26 -11.50
C ALA A 340 -10.01 2.01 -11.80
N ASP A 341 -10.92 1.40 -12.56
CA ASP A 341 -12.20 2.00 -12.94
C ASP A 341 -13.05 2.32 -11.70
N SER A 342 -13.25 1.31 -10.84
CA SER A 342 -13.97 1.44 -9.58
C SER A 342 -13.39 2.53 -8.68
N SER A 343 -12.06 2.62 -8.57
CA SER A 343 -11.41 3.64 -7.75
C SER A 343 -11.60 5.05 -8.29
N LEU A 344 -11.38 5.26 -9.59
CA LEU A 344 -11.54 6.57 -10.23
C LEU A 344 -13.00 7.03 -10.15
N ALA A 345 -13.96 6.13 -10.36
CA ALA A 345 -15.39 6.42 -10.20
C ALA A 345 -15.74 6.75 -8.74
N TYR A 346 -15.20 5.98 -7.78
CA TYR A 346 -15.48 6.17 -6.35
C TYR A 346 -15.02 7.54 -5.83
N SER A 347 -13.89 8.07 -6.33
CA SER A 347 -13.41 9.40 -5.95
C SER A 347 -14.43 10.53 -6.21
N ASN A 348 -15.33 10.36 -7.19
CA ASN A 348 -16.31 11.38 -7.56
C ASN A 348 -17.54 11.41 -6.64
N ILE A 349 -17.78 10.37 -5.83
CA ILE A 349 -18.95 10.27 -4.94
C ILE A 349 -18.61 10.57 -3.46
N LEU A 350 -17.37 10.94 -3.16
CA LEU A 350 -16.85 11.20 -1.81
C LEU A 350 -16.90 12.67 -1.37
N ALA A 351 -17.86 13.45 -1.88
CA ALA A 351 -17.93 14.89 -1.64
C ALA A 351 -17.84 15.27 -0.16
N GLU A 352 -18.47 14.51 0.74
CA GLU A 352 -18.49 14.81 2.18
C GLU A 352 -17.12 14.62 2.87
N TRP A 353 -16.19 13.92 2.23
CA TRP A 353 -14.88 13.53 2.80
C TRP A 353 -13.70 14.31 2.22
N VAL A 354 -13.93 15.15 1.21
CA VAL A 354 -12.91 15.99 0.58
C VAL A 354 -12.81 17.38 1.23
N SER A 355 -11.80 18.15 0.83
CA SER A 355 -11.60 19.53 1.27
C SER A 355 -12.74 20.47 0.85
N ILE A 356 -12.90 21.59 1.56
CA ILE A 356 -13.96 22.57 1.30
C ILE A 356 -13.91 23.08 -0.16
N GLY A 357 -12.71 23.26 -0.71
CA GLY A 357 -12.54 23.69 -2.10
C GLY A 357 -13.06 22.67 -3.11
N LYS A 358 -12.87 21.37 -2.86
CA LYS A 358 -13.41 20.30 -3.71
C LYS A 358 -14.90 20.08 -3.47
N GLN A 359 -15.38 20.24 -2.23
CA GLN A 359 -16.82 20.25 -1.91
C GLN A 359 -17.57 21.33 -2.69
N ALA A 360 -16.98 22.52 -2.80
CA ALA A 360 -17.58 23.65 -3.51
C ALA A 360 -17.90 23.33 -4.98
N ARG A 361 -17.07 22.52 -5.65
CA ARG A 361 -17.27 22.10 -7.04
C ARG A 361 -18.51 21.23 -7.22
N VAL A 362 -18.79 20.36 -6.26
CA VAL A 362 -19.95 19.46 -6.30
C VAL A 362 -21.28 20.25 -6.24
N TYR A 363 -21.29 21.42 -5.60
CA TYR A 363 -22.45 22.32 -5.62
C TYR A 363 -22.66 23.02 -6.99
N LEU A 364 -21.64 23.05 -7.85
CA LEU A 364 -21.66 23.63 -9.20
C LEU A 364 -21.82 22.58 -10.32
N PRO A 365 -22.51 21.47 -10.03
CA PRO A 365 -22.43 20.21 -10.78
C PRO A 365 -21.08 19.84 -11.42
N GLU A 366 -19.96 20.23 -10.81
CA GLU A 366 -18.61 19.93 -11.31
C GLU A 366 -18.00 18.74 -10.55
N GLU A 367 -17.14 17.98 -11.23
CA GLU A 367 -16.42 16.89 -10.58
C GLU A 367 -15.36 17.42 -9.57
N PRO A 368 -15.27 16.82 -8.36
CA PRO A 368 -14.33 17.28 -7.34
C PRO A 368 -12.86 17.04 -7.70
N PHE A 369 -12.61 16.08 -8.61
CA PHE A 369 -11.28 15.73 -9.08
C PHE A 369 -11.16 15.92 -10.61
N PRO A 370 -10.05 16.52 -11.09
CA PRO A 370 -9.88 16.83 -12.51
C PRO A 370 -9.68 15.59 -13.39
N HIS A 371 -9.28 14.45 -12.82
CA HIS A 371 -9.06 13.23 -13.60
C HIS A 371 -10.32 12.73 -14.30
N ALA A 372 -11.53 13.07 -13.82
CA ALA A 372 -12.77 12.75 -14.52
C ALA A 372 -12.83 13.38 -15.92
N ALA A 373 -12.39 14.63 -16.07
CA ALA A 373 -12.29 15.29 -17.37
C ALA A 373 -11.18 14.67 -18.25
N LEU A 374 -10.07 14.25 -17.64
CA LEU A 374 -8.98 13.55 -18.35
C LEU A 374 -9.46 12.20 -18.92
N VAL A 375 -10.29 11.46 -18.18
CA VAL A 375 -10.92 10.22 -18.67
C VAL A 375 -11.87 10.53 -19.82
N ARG A 376 -12.75 11.52 -19.66
CA ARG A 376 -13.75 11.88 -20.69
C ARG A 376 -13.11 12.36 -21.99
N SER A 377 -11.98 13.06 -21.91
CA SER A 377 -11.21 13.51 -23.08
C SER A 377 -10.37 12.40 -23.73
N GLY A 378 -10.26 11.23 -23.10
CA GLY A 378 -9.44 10.12 -23.57
C GLY A 378 -7.93 10.29 -23.32
N ARG A 379 -7.50 11.35 -22.61
CA ARG A 379 -6.10 11.58 -22.24
C ARG A 379 -5.65 10.65 -21.10
N LEU A 380 -6.53 10.41 -20.13
CA LEU A 380 -6.33 9.41 -19.08
C LEU A 380 -7.11 8.15 -19.45
N LYS A 381 -6.40 7.04 -19.66
CA LYS A 381 -7.00 5.73 -19.91
C LYS A 381 -6.71 4.81 -18.74
N HIS A 382 -7.67 3.99 -18.35
CA HIS A 382 -7.46 2.99 -17.32
C HIS A 382 -7.70 1.60 -17.90
N ALA A 383 -6.99 0.60 -17.38
CA ALA A 383 -7.16 -0.78 -17.78
C ALA A 383 -7.00 -1.71 -16.59
N ARG A 384 -7.70 -2.84 -16.65
CA ARG A 384 -7.61 -3.88 -15.62
C ARG A 384 -6.22 -4.52 -15.62
N ASN A 385 -5.71 -4.82 -16.82
CA ASN A 385 -4.44 -5.50 -17.06
C ASN A 385 -3.75 -4.92 -18.29
N LEU A 386 -2.43 -5.08 -18.40
CA LEU A 386 -1.66 -4.65 -19.58
C LEU A 386 -2.05 -5.41 -20.86
N HIS A 387 -2.54 -6.65 -20.73
CA HIS A 387 -2.91 -7.51 -21.85
C HIS A 387 -4.36 -7.34 -22.32
N ASP A 388 -5.06 -6.32 -21.83
CA ASP A 388 -6.35 -5.98 -22.38
C ASP A 388 -6.15 -5.54 -23.84
N ASP A 389 -6.83 -6.19 -24.79
CA ASP A 389 -6.67 -5.95 -26.22
C ASP A 389 -6.95 -4.48 -26.57
N ALA A 390 -7.95 -3.89 -25.92
CA ALA A 390 -8.30 -2.49 -26.10
C ALA A 390 -7.18 -1.56 -25.60
N PHE A 391 -6.58 -1.89 -24.45
CA PHE A 391 -5.45 -1.13 -23.91
C PHE A 391 -4.20 -1.25 -24.79
N SER A 392 -3.91 -2.46 -25.26
CA SER A 392 -2.72 -2.75 -26.07
C SER A 392 -2.77 -2.02 -27.42
N ALA A 393 -3.93 -1.94 -28.05
CA ALA A 393 -4.12 -1.20 -29.30
C ALA A 393 -3.97 0.32 -29.12
N ASP A 394 -4.31 0.83 -27.93
CA ASP A 394 -4.30 2.25 -27.60
C ASP A 394 -3.04 2.73 -26.87
N PHE A 395 -2.12 1.82 -26.56
CA PHE A 395 -0.91 2.11 -25.84
C PHE A 395 0.08 2.90 -26.72
N ARG A 396 0.46 4.08 -26.27
CA ARG A 396 1.36 5.00 -27.00
C ARG A 396 2.50 5.43 -26.10
N GLN A 397 3.64 5.72 -26.74
CA GLN A 397 4.83 6.29 -26.09
C GLN A 397 5.24 7.58 -26.84
N PRO A 398 5.77 8.61 -26.17
CA PRO A 398 6.05 8.69 -24.72
C PRO A 398 4.76 8.77 -23.88
N CYS A 399 4.78 8.23 -22.65
CA CYS A 399 3.62 8.22 -21.76
C CYS A 399 3.98 8.18 -20.27
N VAL A 400 2.98 8.40 -19.42
CA VAL A 400 3.08 8.17 -17.98
C VAL A 400 2.17 7.02 -17.59
N VAL A 401 2.70 6.03 -16.88
CA VAL A 401 1.94 4.87 -16.40
C VAL A 401 1.97 4.83 -14.87
N PHE A 402 0.80 4.86 -14.27
CA PHE A 402 0.57 4.59 -12.85
C PHE A 402 0.08 3.16 -12.71
N CYS A 403 0.81 2.33 -11.99
CA CYS A 403 0.35 0.96 -11.72
C CYS A 403 0.90 0.44 -10.41
N GLY A 404 0.15 -0.44 -9.76
CA GLY A 404 0.65 -1.13 -8.58
C GLY A 404 1.58 -2.30 -8.96
N HIS A 405 2.41 -2.77 -8.03
CA HIS A 405 2.55 -2.33 -6.64
C HIS A 405 3.84 -1.53 -6.39
N PRO A 406 3.88 -0.58 -5.42
CA PRO A 406 5.12 0.13 -5.03
C PRO A 406 6.32 -0.77 -4.73
N SER A 407 6.06 -2.04 -4.40
CA SER A 407 7.13 -3.01 -4.11
C SER A 407 7.87 -3.57 -5.32
N LEU A 408 7.35 -3.36 -6.53
CA LEU A 408 7.85 -4.03 -7.75
C LEU A 408 8.00 -5.55 -7.59
N ARG A 409 7.17 -6.18 -6.74
CA ARG A 409 7.13 -7.64 -6.58
C ARG A 409 5.87 -8.29 -7.15
N PHE A 410 4.87 -7.49 -7.48
CA PHE A 410 3.62 -7.96 -8.08
C PHE A 410 2.96 -6.81 -8.83
N GLY A 411 1.98 -7.19 -9.64
CA GLY A 411 1.22 -6.26 -10.48
C GLY A 411 1.91 -5.92 -11.80
N ALA A 412 1.28 -5.02 -12.55
CA ALA A 412 1.71 -4.59 -13.88
C ALA A 412 3.09 -3.91 -13.86
N ALA A 413 3.49 -3.31 -12.74
CA ALA A 413 4.78 -2.66 -12.59
C ALA A 413 5.94 -3.60 -12.88
N VAL A 414 5.86 -4.87 -12.44
CA VAL A 414 6.93 -5.87 -12.68
C VAL A 414 7.16 -6.07 -14.19
N HIS A 415 6.09 -6.16 -14.98
CA HIS A 415 6.19 -6.36 -16.42
C HIS A 415 6.76 -5.14 -17.14
N LEU A 416 6.31 -3.93 -16.77
CA LEU A 416 6.80 -2.69 -17.38
C LEU A 416 8.27 -2.45 -17.06
N VAL A 417 8.72 -2.77 -15.84
CA VAL A 417 10.14 -2.67 -15.48
C VAL A 417 10.97 -3.62 -16.34
N GLU A 418 10.56 -4.87 -16.54
CA GLU A 418 11.29 -5.80 -17.44
C GLU A 418 11.32 -5.31 -18.90
N LEU A 419 10.21 -4.72 -19.37
CA LEU A 419 10.09 -4.21 -20.75
C LEU A 419 10.96 -2.96 -20.97
N TRP A 420 11.03 -2.08 -19.99
CA TRP A 420 11.68 -0.78 -20.10
C TRP A 420 13.12 -0.76 -19.61
N ALA A 421 13.55 -1.81 -18.90
CA ALA A 421 14.84 -1.92 -18.22
C ALA A 421 16.06 -1.54 -19.08
N ASN A 422 16.04 -1.89 -20.37
CA ASN A 422 17.18 -1.68 -21.27
C ASN A 422 17.19 -0.31 -21.95
N ASN A 423 16.19 0.55 -21.69
CA ASN A 423 16.10 1.86 -22.33
C ASN A 423 16.40 2.98 -21.32
N PRO A 424 17.57 3.66 -21.45
CA PRO A 424 17.98 4.73 -20.56
C PRO A 424 17.12 6.00 -20.65
N ALA A 425 16.25 6.11 -21.66
CA ALA A 425 15.35 7.24 -21.81
C ALA A 425 14.14 7.16 -20.87
N HIS A 426 13.80 5.97 -20.36
CA HIS A 426 12.64 5.79 -19.48
C HIS A 426 13.04 6.07 -18.02
N ALA A 427 12.07 6.44 -17.18
CA ALA A 427 12.30 6.71 -15.76
C ALA A 427 11.29 5.97 -14.89
N ILE A 428 11.72 5.55 -13.70
CA ILE A 428 10.83 5.01 -12.65
C ILE A 428 10.87 5.99 -11.49
N ILE A 429 9.72 6.60 -11.19
CA ILE A 429 9.59 7.57 -10.10
C ILE A 429 8.74 6.95 -8.99
N PHE A 430 9.39 6.57 -7.90
CA PHE A 430 8.69 6.13 -6.70
C PHE A 430 8.10 7.32 -5.96
N THR A 431 6.96 7.11 -5.31
CA THR A 431 6.24 8.14 -4.54
C THR A 431 5.97 7.75 -3.08
N GLY A 432 6.54 6.65 -2.58
CA GLY A 432 6.27 6.14 -1.22
C GLY A 432 7.42 5.33 -0.59
N GLU A 433 7.37 5.23 0.75
CA GLU A 433 8.31 4.62 1.71
C GLU A 433 9.82 4.97 1.53
N THR A 434 10.60 4.81 2.60
CA THR A 434 11.90 5.49 2.77
C THR A 434 12.99 5.04 1.80
N ARG A 435 14.00 5.90 1.64
CA ARG A 435 15.16 5.73 0.75
C ARG A 435 15.88 4.37 0.85
N SER A 436 15.89 3.73 2.01
CA SER A 436 16.43 2.37 2.21
C SER A 436 15.61 1.27 1.52
N GLY A 437 14.30 1.48 1.35
CA GLY A 437 13.40 0.59 0.61
C GLY A 437 13.70 0.58 -0.89
N PHE A 438 14.04 1.73 -1.49
CA PHE A 438 14.32 1.83 -2.94
C PHE A 438 15.46 0.92 -3.40
N ALA A 439 16.58 0.90 -2.67
CA ALA A 439 17.69 0.00 -2.96
C ALA A 439 17.31 -1.49 -2.79
N ALA A 440 16.27 -1.82 -2.03
CA ALA A 440 15.76 -3.19 -1.91
C ALA A 440 14.72 -3.52 -3.00
N TYR A 441 13.91 -2.55 -3.42
CA TYR A 441 12.99 -2.70 -4.55
C TYR A 441 13.75 -3.01 -5.83
N LEU A 442 14.84 -2.26 -6.05
CA LEU A 442 15.61 -2.29 -7.30
C LEU A 442 16.78 -3.26 -7.31
N SER A 443 17.11 -3.94 -6.21
CA SER A 443 18.26 -4.85 -6.18
C SER A 443 18.15 -6.02 -7.15
N ILE A 444 16.95 -6.35 -7.62
CA ILE A 444 16.75 -7.35 -8.68
C ILE A 444 16.85 -6.77 -10.10
N TYR A 445 17.03 -5.46 -10.21
CA TYR A 445 17.08 -4.65 -11.43
C TYR A 445 18.37 -3.79 -11.49
N GLU A 446 19.40 -4.07 -10.69
CA GLU A 446 20.61 -3.24 -10.60
C GLU A 446 21.42 -3.20 -11.92
N HIS A 447 21.42 -4.26 -12.74
CA HIS A 447 22.04 -4.21 -14.08
C HIS A 447 21.34 -3.24 -15.07
N THR A 448 20.16 -2.75 -14.73
CA THR A 448 19.34 -1.82 -15.53
C THR A 448 19.29 -0.42 -14.91
N ALA A 449 20.00 -0.20 -13.79
CA ALA A 449 19.81 0.95 -12.91
C ALA A 449 20.69 2.18 -13.21
N ASP A 450 21.70 2.08 -14.08
CA ASP A 450 22.61 3.23 -14.37
C ASP A 450 21.94 4.37 -15.17
N ALA A 451 20.70 4.19 -15.65
CA ALA A 451 20.03 5.18 -16.48
C ALA A 451 18.59 5.56 -16.10
N MET A 452 18.06 5.08 -14.97
CA MET A 452 16.60 5.10 -14.72
C MET A 452 16.14 5.79 -13.42
N LEU A 453 17.04 6.40 -12.65
CA LEU A 453 16.76 6.63 -11.21
C LEU A 453 16.66 8.10 -10.79
N GLU A 454 15.43 8.51 -10.51
CA GLU A 454 15.13 9.56 -9.53
C GLU A 454 13.96 9.14 -8.63
N ALA A 455 14.21 9.06 -7.32
CA ALA A 455 13.24 8.63 -6.33
C ALA A 455 12.78 9.82 -5.49
N PHE A 456 11.46 10.04 -5.42
CA PHE A 456 10.85 11.12 -4.64
C PHE A 456 9.93 10.54 -3.58
N GLU A 457 10.30 10.61 -2.31
CA GLU A 457 9.41 10.21 -1.23
C GLU A 457 8.25 11.21 -1.03
N VAL A 458 7.11 11.03 -1.70
CA VAL A 458 5.90 11.86 -1.48
C VAL A 458 5.11 11.37 -0.26
N SER A 459 5.80 10.88 0.78
CA SER A 459 5.16 10.39 2.01
C SER A 459 4.91 11.57 2.95
N GLY A 460 3.65 12.00 3.05
CA GLY A 460 3.24 13.16 3.86
C GLY A 460 2.16 14.06 3.26
N MET A 461 1.65 13.72 2.07
CA MET A 461 0.46 14.37 1.47
C MET A 461 -0.86 13.88 2.05
#